data_AF-X6LQ71-F1
#
_entry.id   AF-X6LQ71-F1
#
_cell.length_a   1.000
_cell.length_b   1.000
_cell.length_c   1.000
_cell.angle_alpha   90.00
_cell.angle_beta   90.00
_cell.angle_gamma   90.00
#
_symmetry.space_group_name_H-M   'P 1'
#
loop_
_entity.id
_entity.type
_entity.pdbx_description
1 polymer ?
#
loop_
_entity_poly.entity_id
_entity_poly.type
_entity_poly.pdbx_seq_one_letter_code
_entity_poly.pdbx_strand_id
1 'polypeptide(L)'
;SHEGAVELHWCPSGRYVITAATQPIGTETSGSDTGYIVWSFQGEQLFKHTIPFFFQILWRPRPKEIRLESKEEEKKCQEMLLKQYHNLFEQRDAEVRRQHQSKFVQINLAKWTSWNALQEQWKKKTKELSRKRAE
;
A
#
# COMPACT_ATOMS: atom_id res chain seq x y z
N SER A 1 -7.86 4.29 -10.31
CA SER A 1 -8.22 3.37 -11.40
C SER A 1 -6.98 2.56 -11.79
N HIS A 2 -7.15 1.30 -12.20
CA HIS A 2 -6.05 0.49 -12.76
C HIS A 2 -6.30 0.33 -14.25
N GLU A 3 -5.53 1.04 -15.06
CA GLU A 3 -5.62 0.97 -16.52
C GLU A 3 -5.01 -0.32 -17.04
N GLY A 4 -5.63 -0.96 -18.03
CA GLY A 4 -5.15 -2.23 -18.58
C GLY A 4 -5.27 -3.44 -17.64
N ALA A 5 -6.00 -3.33 -16.53
CA ALA A 5 -6.22 -4.45 -15.61
C ALA A 5 -7.07 -5.55 -16.27
N VAL A 6 -6.52 -6.76 -16.31
CA VAL A 6 -7.16 -7.95 -16.90
C VAL A 6 -7.60 -8.96 -15.83
N GLU A 7 -6.97 -8.92 -14.66
CA GLU A 7 -7.23 -9.87 -13.58
C GLU A 7 -7.52 -9.16 -12.25
N LEU A 8 -8.38 -9.79 -11.44
CA LEU A 8 -8.70 -9.36 -10.08
C LEU A 8 -8.64 -10.56 -9.14
N HIS A 9 -7.87 -10.43 -8.06
CA HIS A 9 -7.63 -11.49 -7.09
C HIS A 9 -7.91 -11.01 -5.66
N TRP A 10 -8.81 -11.70 -4.95
CA TRP A 10 -9.07 -11.45 -3.53
C TRP A 10 -8.10 -12.24 -2.64
N CYS A 11 -7.55 -11.57 -1.63
CA CYS A 11 -6.75 -12.25 -0.61
C CYS A 11 -7.62 -13.28 0.13
N PRO A 12 -7.11 -14.46 0.50
CA PRO A 12 -7.86 -15.46 1.26
C PRO A 12 -8.46 -14.95 2.58
N SER A 13 -7.94 -13.84 3.14
CA SER A 13 -8.51 -13.20 4.33
C SER A 13 -9.57 -12.12 4.03
N GLY A 14 -9.84 -11.80 2.77
CA GLY A 14 -10.80 -10.77 2.34
C GLY A 14 -10.42 -9.31 2.62
N ARG A 15 -9.23 -9.04 3.17
CA ARG A 15 -8.82 -7.67 3.57
C ARG A 15 -8.25 -6.83 2.43
N TYR A 16 -7.76 -7.50 1.39
CA TYR A 16 -7.03 -6.88 0.29
C TYR A 16 -7.49 -7.44 -1.05
N VAL A 17 -7.47 -6.58 -2.06
CA VAL A 17 -7.72 -6.92 -3.46
C VAL A 17 -6.47 -6.60 -4.26
N ILE A 18 -6.10 -7.47 -5.19
CA ILE A 18 -5.12 -7.16 -6.22
C ILE A 18 -5.86 -6.99 -7.53
N THR A 19 -5.59 -5.90 -8.24
CA THR A 19 -5.88 -5.80 -9.67
C THR A 19 -4.57 -5.90 -10.43
N ALA A 20 -4.54 -6.64 -11.52
CA ALA A 20 -3.34 -7.02 -12.25
C ALA A 20 -3.50 -6.77 -13.75
N ALA A 21 -2.53 -6.09 -14.33
CA ALA A 21 -2.38 -5.85 -15.76
C ALA A 21 -1.26 -6.75 -16.26
N THR A 22 -1.60 -8.00 -16.59
CA THR A 22 -0.68 -9.04 -17.05
C THR A 22 -0.57 -9.07 -18.57
N GLN A 23 0.53 -9.62 -19.05
CA GLN A 23 0.74 -9.92 -20.47
C GLN A 23 0.78 -11.45 -20.70
N PRO A 24 0.38 -11.92 -21.88
CA PRO A 24 0.47 -13.34 -22.24
C PRO A 24 1.90 -13.87 -22.19
N ILE A 25 2.07 -15.12 -21.73
CA ILE A 25 3.35 -15.84 -21.77
C ILE A 25 3.77 -16.01 -23.24
N GLY A 26 5.03 -15.69 -23.55
CA GLY A 26 5.56 -15.69 -24.92
C GLY A 26 5.58 -14.31 -25.59
N THR A 27 5.16 -13.26 -24.89
CA THR A 27 5.31 -11.88 -25.37
C THR A 27 6.74 -11.37 -25.10
N GLU A 28 7.46 -11.00 -26.15
CA GLU A 28 8.85 -10.49 -26.06
C GLU A 28 8.92 -8.96 -25.90
N THR A 29 7.81 -8.26 -26.12
CA THR A 29 7.69 -6.82 -25.91
C THR A 29 7.21 -6.51 -24.50
N SER A 30 7.96 -5.66 -23.79
CA SER A 30 7.54 -5.17 -22.47
C SER A 30 6.32 -4.26 -22.56
N GLY A 31 5.29 -4.51 -21.76
CA GLY A 31 4.19 -3.57 -21.59
C GLY A 31 4.63 -2.36 -20.77
N SER A 32 4.36 -1.14 -21.26
CA SER A 32 4.76 0.09 -20.57
C SER A 32 4.00 0.32 -19.26
N ASP A 33 2.84 -0.31 -19.08
CA ASP A 33 1.98 -0.13 -17.90
C ASP A 33 1.54 -1.46 -17.28
N THR A 34 2.25 -2.56 -17.58
CA THR A 34 1.99 -3.86 -16.94
C THR A 34 2.44 -3.87 -15.49
N GLY A 35 1.69 -4.55 -14.63
CA GLY A 35 1.96 -4.56 -13.19
C GLY A 35 0.73 -4.88 -12.35
N TYR A 36 0.77 -4.52 -11.07
CA TYR A 36 -0.35 -4.76 -10.16
C TYR A 36 -0.53 -3.63 -9.16
N ILE A 37 -1.77 -3.50 -8.71
CA ILE A 37 -2.18 -2.56 -7.68
C ILE A 37 -2.87 -3.34 -6.55
N VAL A 38 -2.41 -3.10 -5.33
CA VAL A 38 -3.01 -3.62 -4.10
C VAL A 38 -3.94 -2.57 -3.53
N TRP A 39 -5.18 -2.98 -3.29
CA TRP A 39 -6.24 -2.18 -2.71
C TRP A 39 -6.62 -2.72 -1.34
N SER A 40 -7.01 -1.83 -0.44
CA SER A 40 -7.76 -2.20 0.75
C SER A 40 -9.18 -2.62 0.35
N PHE A 41 -9.86 -3.39 1.21
CA PHE A 41 -11.27 -3.73 0.99
C PHE A 41 -12.19 -2.49 0.91
N GLN A 42 -11.74 -1.33 1.40
CA GLN A 42 -12.45 -0.05 1.35
C GLN A 42 -12.23 0.70 0.02
N GLY A 43 -11.38 0.18 -0.86
CA GLY A 43 -11.05 0.80 -2.15
C GLY A 43 -9.87 1.78 -2.09
N GLU A 44 -9.13 1.85 -0.97
CA GLU A 44 -7.92 2.66 -0.89
C GLU A 44 -6.76 1.98 -1.61
N GLN A 45 -6.02 2.74 -2.43
CA GLN A 45 -4.81 2.24 -3.08
C GLN A 45 -3.66 2.17 -2.07
N LEU A 46 -3.23 0.96 -1.70
CA LEU A 46 -2.13 0.77 -0.75
C LEU A 46 -0.78 0.74 -1.44
N PHE A 47 -0.71 0.12 -2.62
CA PHE A 47 0.55 -0.09 -3.32
C PHE A 47 0.33 -0.25 -4.82
N LYS A 48 1.15 0.40 -5.64
CA LYS A 48 1.22 0.21 -7.09
C LYS A 48 2.64 -0.20 -7.47
N HIS A 49 2.77 -1.24 -8.26
CA HIS A 49 4.05 -1.65 -8.81
C HIS A 49 3.93 -2.00 -10.28
N THR A 50 4.72 -1.29 -11.09
CA THR A 50 4.83 -1.51 -12.53
C THR A 50 6.00 -2.46 -12.77
N ILE A 51 5.74 -3.54 -13.49
CA ILE A 51 6.71 -4.59 -13.83
C ILE A 51 6.67 -4.77 -15.36
N PRO A 52 7.80 -4.56 -16.09
CA PRO A 52 7.83 -4.63 -17.55
C PRO A 52 7.46 -6.00 -18.14
N PHE A 53 7.84 -7.09 -17.46
CA PHE A 53 7.51 -8.45 -17.86
C PHE A 53 6.66 -9.15 -16.79
N PHE A 54 5.36 -8.87 -16.79
CA PHE A 54 4.45 -9.32 -15.74
C PHE A 54 3.38 -10.27 -16.28
N PHE A 55 3.48 -11.54 -15.91
CA PHE A 55 2.65 -12.60 -16.49
C PHE A 55 1.52 -13.07 -15.57
N GLN A 56 1.76 -13.15 -14.26
CA GLN A 56 0.78 -13.65 -13.30
C GLN A 56 1.03 -13.11 -11.90
N ILE A 57 -0.04 -13.04 -11.11
CA ILE A 57 0.03 -12.82 -9.67
C ILE A 57 -1.04 -13.66 -8.98
N LEU A 58 -0.64 -14.33 -7.90
CA LEU A 58 -1.53 -15.18 -7.13
C LEU A 58 -1.28 -14.94 -5.65
N TRP A 59 -2.36 -14.92 -4.87
CA TRP A 59 -2.24 -15.00 -3.43
C TRP A 59 -1.71 -16.37 -3.03
N ARG A 60 -0.83 -16.40 -2.03
CA ARG A 60 -0.39 -17.66 -1.44
C ARG A 60 -1.61 -18.38 -0.85
N PRO A 61 -1.91 -19.63 -1.26
CA PRO A 61 -3.02 -20.39 -0.69
C PRO A 61 -2.83 -20.52 0.82
N ARG A 62 -3.89 -20.27 1.61
CA ARG A 62 -3.83 -20.42 3.06
C ARG A 62 -4.05 -21.91 3.41
N PRO A 63 -3.09 -22.59 4.07
CA PRO A 63 -3.25 -24.00 4.45
C PRO A 63 -4.51 -24.20 5.30
N LYS A 64 -5.21 -25.33 5.07
CA LYS A 64 -6.45 -25.66 5.79
C LYS A 64 -6.22 -25.99 7.27
N GLU A 65 -5.01 -26.40 7.64
CA GLU A 65 -4.62 -26.77 9.01
C GLU A 65 -4.69 -25.60 10.02
N ILE A 66 -4.72 -24.35 9.53
CA ILE A 66 -4.86 -23.15 10.39
C ILE A 66 -6.36 -22.83 10.62
N ARG A 67 -7.28 -23.64 10.06
CA ARG A 67 -8.71 -23.48 10.27
C ARG A 67 -9.12 -24.36 11.46
N LEU A 68 -9.75 -23.75 12.46
CA LEU A 68 -10.32 -24.48 13.60
C LEU A 68 -11.26 -25.58 13.08
N GLU A 69 -11.19 -26.76 13.67
CA GLU A 69 -11.87 -27.96 13.15
C GLU A 69 -13.39 -27.85 13.26
N SER A 70 -13.91 -27.03 14.20
CA SER A 70 -15.36 -26.76 14.36
C SER A 70 -15.76 -25.32 14.04
N LYS A 71 -16.89 -25.16 13.33
CA LYS A 71 -17.55 -23.87 13.07
C LYS A 71 -17.95 -23.13 14.36
N GLU A 72 -18.15 -23.84 15.46
CA GLU A 72 -18.51 -23.26 16.76
C GLU A 72 -17.30 -22.58 17.41
N GLU A 73 -16.13 -23.20 17.28
CA GLU A 73 -14.86 -22.63 17.74
C GLU A 73 -14.48 -21.40 16.93
N GLU A 74 -14.69 -21.43 15.60
CA GLU A 74 -14.50 -20.25 14.75
C GLU A 74 -15.35 -19.06 15.24
N LYS A 75 -16.63 -19.27 15.54
CA LYS A 75 -17.53 -18.23 16.06
C LYS A 75 -17.06 -17.71 17.41
N LYS A 76 -16.69 -18.60 18.33
CA LYS A 76 -16.17 -18.22 19.65
C LYS A 76 -14.90 -17.38 19.53
N CYS A 77 -13.99 -17.74 18.62
CA CYS A 77 -12.79 -16.96 18.35
C CYS A 77 -13.11 -15.59 17.75
N GLN A 78 -14.09 -15.47 16.85
CA GLN A 78 -14.54 -14.18 16.31
C GLN A 78 -15.12 -13.27 17.40
N GLU A 79 -15.92 -13.82 18.32
CA GLU A 79 -16.46 -13.06 19.44
C GLU A 79 -15.37 -12.60 20.41
N MET A 80 -14.43 -13.49 20.75
CA MET A 80 -13.29 -13.16 21.61
C MET A 80 -12.38 -12.11 20.95
N LEU A 81 -12.17 -12.20 19.63
CA LEU A 81 -11.37 -11.25 18.87
C LEU A 81 -11.94 -9.83 19.02
N LEU A 82 -13.25 -9.67 18.85
CA LEU A 82 -13.93 -8.36 18.98
C LEU A 82 -13.94 -7.84 20.42
N LYS A 83 -14.20 -8.71 21.40
CA LYS A 83 -14.40 -8.30 22.80
C LYS A 83 -13.09 -8.07 23.57
N GLN A 84 -12.08 -8.92 23.35
CA GLN A 84 -10.87 -8.96 24.18
C GLN A 84 -9.64 -8.46 23.44
N TYR A 85 -9.48 -8.87 22.18
CA TYR A 85 -8.20 -8.71 21.49
C TYR A 85 -8.15 -7.51 20.54
N HIS A 86 -9.29 -6.99 20.08
CA HIS A 86 -9.33 -5.88 19.12
C HIS A 86 -8.54 -4.66 19.62
N ASN A 87 -8.87 -4.16 20.81
CA ASN A 87 -8.18 -3.01 21.40
C ASN A 87 -6.70 -3.29 21.68
N LEU A 88 -6.37 -4.52 22.09
CA LEU A 88 -4.98 -4.92 22.35
C LEU A 88 -4.15 -4.95 21.07
N PHE A 89 -4.72 -5.44 19.97
CA PHE A 89 -4.07 -5.45 18.66
C PHE A 89 -3.92 -4.05 18.08
N GLU A 90 -4.96 -3.20 18.17
CA GLU A 90 -4.87 -1.82 17.73
C GLU A 90 -3.78 -1.03 18.47
N GLN A 91 -3.70 -1.20 19.81
CA GLN A 91 -2.66 -0.56 20.61
C GLN A 91 -1.26 -1.06 20.22
N ARG A 92 -1.08 -2.38 20.05
CA ARG A 92 0.20 -2.96 19.64
C ARG A 92 0.60 -2.53 18.24
N ASP A 93 -0.32 -2.52 17.28
CA ASP A 93 -0.06 -2.07 15.92
C ASP A 93 0.27 -0.58 15.87
N ALA A 94 -0.39 0.25 16.69
CA ALA A 94 -0.06 1.66 16.82
C ALA A 94 1.35 1.88 17.40
N GLU A 95 1.72 1.10 18.41
CA GLU A 95 3.05 1.17 19.02
C GLU A 95 4.14 0.68 18.05
N VAL A 96 3.89 -0.42 17.34
CA VAL A 96 4.78 -0.93 16.28
C VAL A 96 4.95 0.12 15.17
N ARG A 97 3.86 0.76 14.70
CA ARG A 97 3.92 1.86 13.73
C ARG A 97 4.76 3.04 14.25
N ARG A 98 4.64 3.39 15.53
CA ARG A 98 5.44 4.43 16.18
C ARG A 98 6.92 4.02 16.26
N GLN A 99 7.23 2.78 16.63
CA GLN A 99 8.59 2.29 16.74
C GLN A 99 9.29 2.17 15.37
N HIS A 100 8.55 1.76 14.33
CA HIS A 100 9.04 1.74 12.96
C HIS A 100 9.33 3.14 12.39
N GLN A 101 8.94 4.23 13.06
CA GLN A 101 9.56 5.55 12.88
C GLN A 101 10.97 5.56 13.48
N SER A 102 11.84 4.74 12.91
CA SER A 102 13.25 4.63 13.24
C SER A 102 13.92 6.01 13.18
N LYS A 103 15.05 6.17 13.88
CA LYS A 103 15.94 7.33 13.75
C LYS A 103 16.21 7.70 12.29
N PHE A 104 16.28 6.71 11.39
CA PHE A 104 16.45 6.94 9.95
C PHE A 104 15.25 7.65 9.30
N VAL A 105 14.03 7.29 9.68
CA VAL A 105 12.80 7.96 9.22
C VAL A 105 12.78 9.40 9.70
N GLN A 106 13.17 9.66 10.96
CA GLN A 106 13.25 11.02 11.49
C GLN A 106 14.32 11.87 10.79
N ILE A 107 15.50 11.31 10.51
CA ILE A 107 16.56 11.98 9.75
C ILE A 107 16.08 12.32 8.34
N ASN A 108 15.43 11.38 7.66
CA ASN A 108 14.89 11.63 6.32
C ASN A 108 13.76 12.66 6.33
N LEU A 109 12.91 12.64 7.35
CA LEU A 109 11.86 13.65 7.53
C LEU A 109 12.47 15.04 7.72
N ALA A 110 13.50 15.19 8.56
CA ALA A 110 14.20 16.47 8.75
C ALA A 110 14.89 16.98 7.47
N LYS A 111 15.50 16.08 6.69
CA LYS A 111 16.06 16.41 5.37
C LYS A 111 14.96 16.86 4.40
N TRP A 112 13.83 16.16 4.38
CA TRP A 112 12.72 16.47 3.51
C TRP A 112 12.05 17.82 3.88
N THR A 113 11.84 18.09 5.18
CA THR A 113 11.26 19.36 5.63
C THR A 113 12.16 20.56 5.35
N SER A 114 13.47 20.43 5.62
CA SER A 114 14.44 21.48 5.29
C SER A 114 14.52 21.74 3.79
N TRP A 115 14.49 20.70 2.95
CA TRP A 115 14.43 20.83 1.50
C TRP A 115 13.16 21.55 1.01
N ASN A 116 12.00 21.18 1.54
CA ASN A 116 10.73 21.81 1.16
C ASN A 116 10.67 23.28 1.58
N ALA A 117 11.16 23.61 2.77
CA ALA A 117 11.24 24.98 3.25
C ALA A 117 12.13 25.83 2.31
N LEU A 118 13.27 25.28 1.89
CA LEU A 118 14.14 25.92 0.91
C LEU A 118 13.39 26.16 -0.41
N GLN A 119 12.75 25.13 -0.97
CA GLN A 119 11.97 25.24 -2.22
C GLN A 119 10.89 26.32 -2.14
N GLU A 120 10.20 26.46 -1.02
CA GLU A 120 9.19 27.50 -0.84
C GLU A 120 9.80 28.91 -0.81
N GLN A 121 10.95 29.09 -0.16
CA GLN A 121 11.70 30.35 -0.20
C GLN A 121 12.11 30.71 -1.63
N TRP A 122 12.64 29.75 -2.39
CA TRP A 122 12.98 29.97 -3.80
C TRP A 122 11.75 30.35 -4.63
N LYS A 123 10.61 29.68 -4.46
CA LYS A 123 9.36 30.05 -5.14
C LYS A 123 8.93 31.49 -4.82
N LYS A 124 8.99 31.89 -3.55
CA LYS A 124 8.68 33.27 -3.12
C LYS A 124 9.62 34.29 -3.77
N LYS A 125 10.93 34.03 -3.72
CA LYS A 125 11.95 34.91 -4.31
C LYS A 125 11.81 35.04 -5.83
N THR A 126 11.55 33.93 -6.53
CA THR A 126 11.30 33.94 -7.98
C THR A 126 10.05 34.74 -8.33
N LYS A 127 8.97 34.61 -7.55
CA LYS A 127 7.74 35.38 -7.74
C LYS A 127 7.94 36.88 -7.50
N GLU A 128 8.77 37.24 -6.52
CA GLU A 128 9.12 38.64 -6.26
C GLU A 128 9.99 39.21 -7.39
N LEU A 129 10.97 38.45 -7.87
CA LEU A 129 11.81 38.81 -9.02
C LEU A 129 11.00 38.95 -10.31
N SER A 130 10.02 38.06 -10.56
CA SER A 130 9.15 38.20 -11.72
C SER A 130 8.25 39.44 -11.63
N ARG A 131 7.78 39.79 -10.42
CA ARG A 131 7.01 41.03 -10.22
C ARG A 131 7.88 42.26 -10.50
N LYS A 132 9.10 42.31 -9.97
CA LYS A 132 10.06 43.41 -10.22
C LYS A 132 10.52 43.54 -11.66
N ARG A 133 10.37 42.49 -12.48
CA ARG A 133 10.68 42.52 -13.93
C ARG A 133 9.48 42.95 -14.79
N ALA A 134 8.28 42.90 -14.23
CA ALA A 134 7.03 43.29 -14.90
C ALA A 134 6.63 44.75 -14.60
N GLU A 135 7.14 45.30 -13.50
CA GLU A 135 7.21 46.74 -13.19
C GLU A 135 8.31 47.41 -14.01
#